data_AF-A0A6M7WFD1-F1
#
_entry.id   AF-A0A6M7WFD1-F1
#
_cell.length_a   1.000
_cell.length_b   1.000
_cell.length_c   1.000
_cell.angle_alpha   90.00
_cell.angle_beta   90.00
_cell.angle_gamma   90.00
#
_symmetry.space_group_name_H-M   'P 1'
#
loop_
_entity.id
_entity.type
_entity.pdbx_description
1 polymer ?
#
loop_
_entity_poly.entity_id
_entity_poly.type
_entity_poly.pdbx_seq_one_letter_code
_entity_poly.pdbx_strand_id
1 'polypeptide(L)' 'MQPSALCAPAGSRPSRWETVCALQSLLPLLKKAAADLGHAEMVYWFEQADAEVANIIRGQPSDMTAIPTLIAASPQHRH' A
#
# COMPACT_ATOMS: atom_id res chain seq x y z
N MET A 1 4.27 -15.57 -43.46
CA MET A 1 4.79 -14.91 -42.23
C MET A 1 3.58 -14.51 -41.39
N GLN A 2 3.32 -15.24 -40.31
CA GLN A 2 2.27 -14.89 -39.34
C GLN A 2 2.83 -13.86 -38.36
N PRO A 3 2.08 -12.82 -37.98
CA PRO A 3 2.52 -11.91 -36.93
C PRO A 3 2.48 -12.66 -35.60
N SER A 4 3.64 -12.71 -34.95
CA SER A 4 3.82 -13.18 -33.59
C SER A 4 2.92 -12.42 -32.64
N ALA A 5 2.04 -13.13 -31.92
CA ALA A 5 1.34 -12.63 -30.76
C ALA A 5 2.33 -12.46 -29.60
N LEU A 6 3.21 -11.46 -29.69
CA LEU A 6 4.05 -11.07 -28.58
C LEU A 6 3.29 -10.06 -27.71
N CYS A 7 3.23 -10.39 -26.42
CA CYS A 7 2.93 -9.51 -25.29
C CYS A 7 1.46 -9.18 -25.01
N ALA A 8 0.77 -10.13 -24.39
CA ALA A 8 -0.06 -9.80 -23.24
C ALA A 8 -0.10 -11.01 -22.28
N PRO A 9 0.51 -10.96 -21.09
CA PRO A 9 -0.09 -11.68 -19.99
C PRO A 9 -1.37 -10.92 -19.68
N ALA A 10 -2.49 -11.34 -20.24
CA ALA A 10 -3.79 -11.10 -19.65
C ALA A 10 -3.87 -11.90 -18.34
N GLY A 11 -2.96 -11.63 -17.41
CA GLY A 11 -3.06 -12.10 -16.05
C GLY A 11 -4.27 -11.40 -15.45
N SER A 12 -5.23 -12.17 -14.96
CA SER A 12 -6.36 -11.65 -14.19
C SER A 12 -5.81 -10.68 -13.16
N ARG A 13 -6.31 -9.44 -13.15
CA ARG A 13 -5.99 -8.47 -12.09
C ARG A 13 -6.24 -9.17 -10.74
N PRO A 14 -5.30 -9.13 -9.79
CA PRO A 14 -5.48 -9.75 -8.50
C PRO A 14 -6.79 -9.28 -7.87
N SER A 15 -7.51 -10.20 -7.27
CA SER A 15 -8.69 -9.86 -6.48
C SER A 15 -8.29 -8.91 -5.35
N ARG A 16 -9.28 -8.18 -4.82
CA ARG A 16 -9.08 -7.32 -3.66
C ARG A 16 -8.47 -8.09 -2.48
N TRP A 17 -8.91 -9.33 -2.28
CA TRP A 17 -8.41 -10.15 -1.17
C TRP A 17 -6.97 -10.62 -1.37
N GLU A 18 -6.62 -11.09 -2.58
CA GLU A 18 -5.23 -11.45 -2.92
C GLU A 18 -4.28 -10.26 -2.75
N THR A 19 -4.74 -9.04 -3.09
CA THR A 19 -3.99 -7.81 -2.87
C THR A 19 -3.74 -7.54 -1.38
N VAL A 20 -4.77 -7.69 -0.54
CA VAL A 20 -4.66 -7.49 0.92
C VAL A 20 -3.70 -8.51 1.55
N CYS A 21 -3.79 -9.79 1.16
CA CYS A 21 -2.89 -10.83 1.64
C CYS A 21 -1.43 -10.57 1.23
N ALA A 22 -1.20 -10.10 0.00
CA ALA A 22 0.15 -9.73 -0.45
C ALA A 22 0.72 -8.56 0.35
N LEU A 23 -0.10 -7.54 0.64
CA LEU A 23 0.31 -6.39 1.44
C LEU A 23 0.73 -6.76 2.86
N GLN A 24 0.07 -7.73 3.50
CA GLN A 24 0.42 -8.20 4.85
C GLN A 24 1.88 -8.67 4.96
N SER A 25 2.42 -9.29 3.90
CA SER A 25 3.82 -9.73 3.87
C SER A 25 4.78 -8.63 3.39
N LEU A 26 4.29 -7.72 2.55
CA LEU A 26 5.11 -6.70 1.88
C LEU A 26 5.36 -5.48 2.77
N LEU A 27 4.36 -5.02 3.53
CA LEU A 27 4.45 -3.79 4.33
C LEU A 27 5.58 -3.82 5.38
N PRO A 28 5.84 -4.92 6.11
CA PRO A 28 6.99 -5.00 7.00
C PRO A 28 8.34 -4.84 6.29
N LEU A 29 8.46 -5.37 5.06
CA LEU A 29 9.68 -5.27 4.25
C LEU A 29 9.91 -3.83 3.78
N LEU A 30 8.84 -3.17 3.30
CA LEU A 30 8.90 -1.78 2.87
C LEU A 30 9.20 -0.84 4.05
N LYS A 31 8.59 -1.09 5.21
CA LYS A 31 8.88 -0.34 6.44
C LYS A 31 10.35 -0.44 6.83
N LYS A 32 10.91 -1.66 6.80
CA LYS A 32 12.33 -1.88 7.08
C LYS A 32 13.21 -1.14 6.07
N ALA A 33 12.94 -1.28 4.78
CA ALA A 33 13.72 -0.59 3.74
C ALA A 33 13.66 0.94 3.88
N ALA A 34 12.49 1.50 4.21
CA ALA A 34 12.35 2.93 4.48
C ALA A 34 13.14 3.38 5.72
N ALA A 35 13.15 2.56 6.78
CA ALA A 35 13.94 2.84 7.98
C ALA A 35 15.44 2.79 7.68
N ASP A 36 15.89 1.78 6.94
CA ASP A 36 17.29 1.61 6.53
C ASP A 36 17.77 2.80 5.66
N LEU A 37 16.87 3.39 4.87
CA LEU A 37 17.13 4.58 4.05
C LEU A 37 16.92 5.92 4.78
N GLY A 38 16.46 5.91 6.04
CA GLY A 38 16.21 7.11 6.83
C GLY A 38 14.95 7.90 6.44
N HIS A 39 14.00 7.29 5.72
CA HIS A 39 12.74 7.92 5.31
C HIS A 39 11.66 7.77 6.38
N ALA A 40 11.76 8.55 7.46
CA ALA A 40 10.85 8.47 8.61
C ALA A 40 9.36 8.65 8.25
N GLU A 41 9.03 9.50 7.28
CA GLU A 41 7.65 9.69 6.82
C GLU A 41 7.10 8.41 6.16
N MET A 42 7.89 7.73 5.33
CA MET A 42 7.49 6.47 4.70
C MET A 42 7.33 5.35 5.73
N VAL A 43 8.20 5.30 6.75
CA VAL A 43 8.07 4.35 7.87
C VAL A 43 6.72 4.51 8.56
N TYR A 44 6.33 5.76 8.86
CA TYR A 44 5.02 6.06 9.45
C TYR A 44 3.88 5.59 8.54
N TRP A 45 3.93 5.90 7.25
CA TRP A 45 2.88 5.50 6.31
C TRP A 45 2.74 3.99 6.14
N PHE A 46 3.86 3.25 6.11
CA PHE A 46 3.82 1.78 6.06
C PHE A 46 3.27 1.17 7.35
N GLU A 47 3.51 1.79 8.50
CA GLU A 47 2.91 1.37 9.77
C GLU A 47 1.39 1.61 9.80
N GLN A 48 0.91 2.75 9.30
CA GLN A 48 -0.54 3.00 9.17
C GLN A 48 -1.19 2.00 8.20
N ALA A 49 -0.54 1.73 7.07
CA ALA A 49 -1.04 0.76 6.09
C ALA A 49 -1.10 -0.68 6.67
N ASP A 50 -0.14 -1.06 7.51
CA ASP A 50 -0.10 -2.38 8.16
C ASP A 50 -1.27 -2.55 9.14
N ALA A 51 -1.51 -1.52 9.97
CA ALA A 51 -2.66 -1.48 10.87
C ALA A 51 -3.99 -1.59 10.12
N GLU A 52 -4.10 -0.89 8.98
CA GLU A 52 -5.31 -0.90 8.17
C GLU A 52 -5.55 -2.25 7.47
N VAL A 53 -4.49 -2.89 6.97
CA VAL A 53 -4.58 -4.27 6.43
C VAL A 53 -5.05 -5.24 7.53
N ALA A 54 -4.54 -5.11 8.75
CA ALA A 54 -4.98 -5.93 9.88
C ALA A 54 -6.46 -5.71 10.22
N ASN A 55 -6.94 -4.46 10.19
CA ASN A 55 -8.36 -4.12 10.40
C ASN A 55 -9.25 -4.78 9.34
N ILE A 56 -8.87 -4.66 8.06
CA ILE A 56 -9.61 -5.27 6.94
C ILE A 56 -9.69 -6.80 7.11
N ILE A 57 -8.59 -7.45 7.46
CA ILE A 57 -8.55 -8.91 7.68
C ILE A 57 -9.46 -9.33 8.84
N ARG A 58 -9.52 -8.51 9.90
CA ARG A 58 -10.41 -8.73 11.07
C ARG A 58 -11.88 -8.36 10.79
N GLY A 59 -12.20 -7.87 9.59
CA GLY A 59 -13.54 -7.39 9.25
C GLY A 59 -13.94 -6.11 9.98
N GLN A 60 -12.97 -5.37 10.53
CA GLN A 60 -13.23 -4.09 11.18
C GLN A 60 -13.48 -3.01 10.13
N PRO A 61 -14.31 -2.00 10.44
CA PRO A 61 -14.50 -0.86 9.56
C PRO A 61 -13.16 -0.16 9.32
N SER A 62 -12.87 0.09 8.05
CA SER A 62 -11.76 0.93 7.62
C SER A 62 -11.99 2.35 8.13
N ASP A 63 -10.99 2.98 8.75
CA ASP A 63 -11.09 4.39 9.11
C ASP A 63 -10.92 5.25 7.85
N MET A 64 -12.03 5.45 7.15
CA MET A 64 -12.09 6.28 5.94
C MET A 64 -11.73 7.75 6.20
N THR A 65 -11.61 8.17 7.46
CA THR A 65 -11.23 9.54 7.83
C THR A 65 -9.73 9.70 8.09
N ALA A 66 -8.99 8.61 8.28
CA ALA A 66 -7.56 8.63 8.58
C ALA A 66 -6.74 9.30 7.46
N ILE A 67 -6.94 8.88 6.20
CA ILE A 67 -6.20 9.44 5.06
C ILE A 67 -6.55 10.93 4.83
N PRO A 68 -7.82 11.35 4.74
CA PRO A 68 -8.16 12.77 4.63
C PRO A 68 -7.62 13.64 5.77
N THR A 69 -7.68 13.14 7.01
CA THR A 69 -7.19 13.88 8.19
C THR A 69 -5.68 14.09 8.12
N LEU A 70 -4.93 13.07 7.67
CA LEU A 70 -3.49 13.18 7.52
C LEU A 70 -3.08 14.05 6.32
N ILE A 71 -3.83 14.03 5.21
CA ILE A 71 -3.66 14.98 4.10
C ILE A 71 -3.88 16.41 4.60
N ALA A 72 -4.92 16.63 5.40
CA ALA A 72 -5.21 17.94 5.98
C ALA A 72 -4.15 18.39 7.01
N ALA A 73 -3.54 17.45 7.73
CA ALA A 73 -2.47 17.71 8.69
C ALA A 73 -1.07 17.81 8.07
N SER A 74 -0.90 17.39 6.81
CA SER A 74 0.38 17.45 6.12
C SER A 74 0.80 18.90 5.91
N PRO A 75 2.06 19.28 6.16
CA PRO A 75 2.54 20.63 5.91
C PRO A 75 2.28 20.99 4.45
N GLN A 76 1.38 21.95 4.21
CA GLN A 76 1.19 22.50 2.88
C GLN A 76 2.55 23.04 2.44
N HIS A 77 3.10 22.45 1.38
CA HIS A 77 4.37 22.83 0.79
C HIS A 77 4.26 24.31 0.37
N ARG A 78 4.59 25.23 1.27
CA ARG A 78 4.80 26.65 0.96
C ARG A 78 6.16 26.72 0.31
N HIS A 79 6.17 26.57 -1.01
CA HIS A 79 7.19 27.16 -1.86
C HIS A 79 6.89 28.64 -2.06
#